data_AF-A0A4Y2D598-F1
#
_entry.id   AF-A0A4Y2D598-F1
#
_cell.length_a   1.000
_cell.length_b   1.000
_cell.length_c   1.000
_cell.angle_alpha   90.00
_cell.angle_beta   90.00
_cell.angle_gamma   90.00
#
_symmetry.space_group_name_H-M   'P 1'
#
loop_
_entity.id
_entity.type
_entity.pdbx_description
1 polymer ?
#
loop_
_entity_poly.entity_id
_entity_poly.type
_entity_poly.pdbx_seq_one_letter_code
_entity_poly.pdbx_strand_id
1 'polypeptide(L)'
;MWISLFLCREVDSKGPATIEVDFELAFLASDGSVLTSDIEYKHAFLKDDSWGFPSFEERESVFVKRSTFFPQDVLTIRCRIWKSYGNVERDGQCIARTRIGVERKAFLWKIPNFSTLDFGREITFRLKSTSDDKPIMSLNLFPRKIQGIKTICIKFVPSNKNIV
;
A
#
# COMPACT_ATOMS: atom_id res chain seq x y z
N MET A 1 2.75 4.89 -9.50
CA MET A 1 3.04 4.92 -8.04
C MET A 1 3.68 3.58 -7.70
N TRP A 2 4.63 3.52 -6.76
CA TRP A 2 5.37 2.27 -6.50
C TRP A 2 4.88 1.58 -5.24
N ILE A 3 5.00 0.26 -5.22
CA ILE A 3 5.01 -0.51 -3.99
C ILE A 3 6.46 -0.54 -3.51
N SER A 4 6.67 -0.11 -2.28
CA SER A 4 7.98 -0.15 -1.62
C SER A 4 8.06 -1.36 -0.71
N LEU A 5 9.24 -1.94 -0.55
CA LEU A 5 9.45 -3.09 0.32
C LEU A 5 10.76 -2.94 1.08
N PHE A 6 10.70 -3.12 2.41
CA PHE A 6 11.83 -2.90 3.31
C PHE A 6 11.96 -4.07 4.29
N LEU A 7 13.21 -4.36 4.64
CA LEU A 7 13.59 -5.19 5.77
C LEU A 7 13.94 -4.25 6.94
N CYS A 8 13.35 -4.50 8.11
CA CYS A 8 13.54 -3.68 9.30
C CYS A 8 14.19 -4.49 10.42
N ARG A 9 15.04 -3.83 11.20
CA ARG A 9 15.62 -4.38 12.42
C ARG A 9 15.06 -3.65 13.64
N GLU A 10 14.35 -4.38 14.47
CA GLU A 10 13.70 -3.85 15.68
C GLU A 10 14.71 -3.28 16.70
N VAL A 11 14.25 -2.24 17.42
CA VAL A 11 15.02 -1.54 18.46
C VAL A 11 15.45 -2.45 19.62
N ASP A 12 14.60 -3.43 19.98
CA ASP A 12 14.83 -4.35 21.08
C ASP A 12 15.51 -5.65 20.64
N SER A 13 15.97 -5.72 19.38
CA SER A 13 16.68 -6.88 18.85
C SER A 13 17.92 -7.22 19.71
N LYS A 14 18.05 -8.50 20.03
CA LYS A 14 19.21 -9.05 20.75
C LYS A 14 20.41 -9.16 19.81
N GLY A 15 21.61 -9.21 20.39
CA GLY A 15 22.86 -9.36 19.64
C GLY A 15 23.66 -8.05 19.50
N PRO A 16 24.62 -8.00 18.55
CA PRO A 16 25.56 -6.89 18.42
C PRO A 16 24.87 -5.58 18.01
N ALA A 17 25.57 -4.44 18.16
CA ALA A 17 25.04 -3.13 17.76
C ALA A 17 24.68 -3.08 16.26
N THR A 18 25.49 -3.73 15.42
CA THR A 18 25.33 -3.80 13.97
C THR A 18 25.27 -5.26 13.53
N ILE A 19 24.40 -5.59 12.58
CA ILE A 19 24.34 -6.92 11.94
C ILE A 19 24.43 -6.69 10.43
N GLU A 20 25.48 -7.25 9.83
CA GLU A 20 25.62 -7.28 8.37
C GLU A 20 24.96 -8.55 7.82
N VAL A 21 24.07 -8.36 6.85
CA VAL A 21 23.41 -9.45 6.13
C VAL A 21 23.35 -9.15 4.64
N ASP A 22 23.23 -10.21 3.87
CA ASP A 22 22.70 -10.14 2.53
C ASP A 22 21.22 -10.57 2.57
N PHE A 23 20.37 -10.00 1.72
CA PHE A 23 18.96 -10.40 1.68
C PHE A 23 18.32 -10.23 0.31
N GLU A 24 17.34 -11.10 0.01
CA GLU A 24 16.42 -10.99 -1.13
C GLU A 24 15.03 -10.65 -0.63
N LEU A 25 14.39 -9.70 -1.30
CA LEU A 25 12.96 -9.44 -1.20
C LEU A 25 12.30 -9.81 -2.52
N ALA A 26 11.22 -10.61 -2.48
CA ALA A 26 10.56 -11.12 -3.68
C ALA A 26 9.03 -11.15 -3.55
N PHE A 27 8.31 -10.87 -4.64
CA PHE A 27 6.91 -11.24 -4.79
C PHE A 27 6.79 -12.62 -5.44
N LEU A 28 5.88 -13.43 -4.94
CA LEU A 28 5.68 -14.80 -5.41
C LEU A 28 4.29 -14.99 -6.03
N ALA A 29 4.24 -15.85 -7.05
CA ALA A 29 2.99 -16.39 -7.56
C ALA A 29 2.46 -17.52 -6.67
N SER A 30 1.25 -18.02 -6.97
CA SER A 30 0.59 -19.08 -6.21
C SER A 30 1.36 -20.41 -6.18
N ASP A 31 2.17 -20.69 -7.19
CA ASP A 31 3.01 -21.88 -7.29
C ASP A 31 4.37 -21.72 -6.60
N GLY A 32 4.63 -20.55 -6.00
CA GLY A 32 5.89 -20.20 -5.37
C GLY A 32 6.97 -19.69 -6.33
N SER A 33 6.68 -19.57 -7.63
CA SER A 33 7.59 -18.95 -8.58
C SER A 33 7.79 -17.46 -8.26
N VAL A 34 8.99 -16.95 -8.56
CA VAL A 34 9.35 -15.54 -8.32
C VAL A 34 8.78 -14.69 -9.46
N LEU A 35 7.99 -13.69 -9.10
CA LEU A 35 7.43 -12.71 -10.04
C LEU A 35 8.37 -11.51 -10.23
N THR A 36 8.89 -11.00 -9.12
CA THR A 36 9.90 -9.94 -9.08
C THR A 36 10.73 -10.13 -7.81
N SER A 37 12.01 -9.76 -7.87
CA SER A 37 12.93 -9.88 -6.75
C SER A 37 14.08 -8.90 -6.88
N ASP A 38 14.49 -8.31 -5.77
CA ASP A 38 15.72 -7.54 -5.65
C ASP A 38 16.55 -8.08 -4.48
N ILE A 39 17.87 -7.95 -4.63
CA ILE A 39 18.86 -8.47 -3.68
C ILE A 39 19.75 -7.31 -3.23
N GLU A 40 19.96 -7.23 -1.92
CA GLU A 40 20.94 -6.34 -1.31
C GLU A 40 22.06 -7.18 -0.70
N TYR A 41 23.30 -6.74 -0.88
CA TYR A 41 24.48 -7.42 -0.35
C TYR A 41 25.17 -6.55 0.70
N LYS A 42 25.60 -7.19 1.79
CA LYS A 42 26.44 -6.62 2.85
C LYS A 42 25.83 -5.38 3.48
N HIS A 43 24.51 -5.36 3.64
CA HIS A 43 23.85 -4.26 4.33
C HIS A 43 24.00 -4.42 5.84
N ALA A 44 24.52 -3.37 6.48
CA ALA A 44 24.80 -3.33 7.91
C ALA A 44 23.67 -2.61 8.66
N PHE A 45 22.72 -3.39 9.20
CA PHE A 45 21.59 -2.85 9.96
C PHE A 45 22.01 -2.41 11.37
N LEU A 46 21.74 -1.16 11.71
CA LEU A 46 21.69 -0.70 13.10
C LEU A 46 20.39 -1.18 13.77
N LYS A 47 20.30 -1.05 15.10
CA LYS A 47 19.00 -1.23 15.78
C LYS A 47 18.09 -0.07 15.40
N ASP A 48 16.80 -0.36 15.21
CA ASP A 48 15.79 0.61 14.76
C ASP A 48 16.07 1.16 13.35
N ASP A 49 16.58 0.29 12.48
CA ASP A 49 17.00 0.65 11.12
C ASP A 49 16.19 -0.14 10.08
N SER A 50 16.08 0.42 8.88
CA SER A 50 15.35 -0.18 7.77
C SER A 50 16.02 0.08 6.43
N TRP A 51 16.05 -0.94 5.58
CA TRP A 51 16.61 -0.84 4.24
C TRP A 51 15.83 -1.69 3.26
N GLY A 52 15.81 -1.28 2.00
CA GLY A 52 15.10 -1.97 0.94
C GLY A 52 14.89 -1.10 -0.27
N PHE A 53 13.79 -1.33 -0.97
CA PHE A 53 13.57 -0.87 -2.33
C PHE A 53 12.35 0.06 -2.38
N PRO A 54 12.55 1.40 -2.41
CA PRO A 54 11.46 2.36 -2.50
C PRO A 54 10.60 2.19 -3.76
N SER A 55 11.21 1.69 -4.84
CA SER A 55 10.57 1.45 -6.14
C SER A 55 10.68 -0.02 -6.53
N PHE A 56 10.12 -0.92 -5.71
CA PHE A 56 10.25 -2.37 -5.88
C PHE A 56 9.39 -2.90 -7.04
N GLU A 57 8.10 -2.53 -7.08
CA GLU A 57 7.21 -2.91 -8.18
C GLU A 57 6.19 -1.81 -8.45
N GLU A 58 5.88 -1.58 -9.72
CA GLU A 58 4.92 -0.54 -10.09
C GLU A 58 3.52 -0.98 -9.63
N ARG A 59 2.88 -0.15 -8.80
CA ARG A 59 1.58 -0.46 -8.20
C ARG A 59 0.52 -0.73 -9.28
N GLU A 60 0.53 0.06 -10.34
CA GLU A 60 -0.39 -0.10 -11.46
C GLU A 60 -0.17 -1.45 -12.18
N SER A 61 1.08 -1.89 -12.38
CA SER A 61 1.41 -3.22 -12.93
C SER A 61 0.82 -4.35 -12.09
N VAL A 62 0.98 -4.30 -10.76
CA VAL A 62 0.45 -5.31 -9.83
C VAL A 62 -1.07 -5.41 -9.92
N PHE A 63 -1.76 -4.27 -10.00
CA PHE A 63 -3.23 -4.26 -10.10
C PHE A 63 -3.77 -4.67 -11.47
N VAL A 64 -3.06 -4.36 -12.56
CA VAL A 64 -3.43 -4.84 -13.90
C VAL A 64 -3.25 -6.36 -13.99
N LYS A 65 -2.16 -6.89 -13.44
CA LYS A 65 -1.85 -8.33 -13.40
C LYS A 65 -2.35 -8.99 -12.10
N ARG A 66 -3.55 -8.59 -11.64
CA ARG A 66 -4.08 -8.98 -10.33
C ARG A 66 -4.11 -10.49 -10.11
N SER A 67 -4.51 -11.28 -11.10
CA SER A 67 -4.59 -12.75 -10.97
C SER A 67 -3.22 -13.40 -10.73
N THR A 68 -2.14 -12.75 -11.17
CA THR A 68 -0.77 -13.22 -11.01
C THR A 68 -0.19 -12.81 -9.66
N PHE A 69 -0.34 -11.54 -9.27
CA PHE A 69 0.24 -11.00 -8.03
C PHE A 69 -0.64 -11.22 -6.78
N PHE A 70 -1.95 -11.37 -6.96
CA PHE A 70 -2.93 -11.56 -5.89
C PHE A 70 -3.77 -12.82 -6.12
N PRO A 71 -3.16 -14.01 -6.24
CA PRO A 71 -3.93 -15.25 -6.26
C PRO A 71 -4.77 -15.33 -4.99
N GLN A 72 -6.09 -15.53 -5.15
CA GLN A 72 -7.05 -15.56 -4.04
C GLN A 72 -7.00 -14.28 -3.16
N ASP A 73 -6.72 -13.13 -3.78
CA ASP A 73 -6.59 -11.83 -3.11
C ASP A 73 -5.45 -11.77 -2.07
N VAL A 74 -4.40 -12.58 -2.22
CA VAL A 74 -3.23 -12.61 -1.33
C VAL A 74 -1.97 -12.18 -2.09
N LEU A 75 -1.28 -11.14 -1.61
CA LEU A 75 0.08 -10.84 -2.04
C LEU A 75 1.06 -11.66 -1.19
N THR A 76 1.84 -12.52 -1.83
CA THR A 76 2.87 -13.30 -1.14
C THR A 76 4.22 -12.64 -1.32
N ILE A 77 4.85 -12.30 -0.20
CA ILE A 77 6.18 -11.70 -0.14
C ILE A 77 7.11 -12.72 0.51
N ARG A 78 8.28 -12.92 -0.08
CA ARG A 78 9.37 -13.70 0.51
C ARG A 78 10.52 -12.78 0.85
N CYS A 79 11.00 -12.88 2.08
CA CYS A 79 12.29 -12.38 2.50
C CYS A 79 13.20 -13.59 2.72
N ARG A 80 14.38 -13.58 2.11
CA ARG A 80 15.45 -14.53 2.42
C ARG A 80 16.64 -13.74 2.90
N ILE A 81 17.27 -14.20 3.97
CA ILE A 81 18.39 -13.53 4.61
C ILE A 81 19.51 -14.55 4.74
N TRP A 82 20.73 -14.16 4.40
CA TRP A 82 21.92 -14.96 4.61
C TRP A 82 23.03 -14.13 5.23
N LYS A 83 23.97 -14.81 5.90
CA LYS A 83 25.16 -14.15 6.42
C LYS A 83 26.06 -13.78 5.26
N SER A 84 26.54 -12.54 5.27
CA SER A 84 27.59 -12.08 4.35
C SER A 84 28.91 -12.82 4.58
N TYR A 85 29.15 -13.30 5.81
CA TYR A 85 30.35 -14.03 6.21
C TYR A 85 30.03 -15.19 7.16
N GLY A 86 30.66 -16.34 6.88
CA GLY A 86 30.53 -17.57 7.69
C GLY A 86 29.21 -18.32 7.44
N ASN A 87 29.06 -19.46 8.11
CA ASN A 87 27.89 -20.32 7.95
C ASN A 87 26.75 -19.92 8.90
N VAL A 88 25.51 -20.10 8.43
CA VAL A 88 24.33 -20.12 9.28
C VAL A 88 24.21 -21.53 9.87
N GLU A 89 24.18 -21.65 11.20
CA GLU A 89 24.17 -22.98 11.85
C GLU A 89 22.86 -23.74 11.64
N ARG A 90 21.75 -23.01 11.43
CA ARG A 90 20.42 -23.58 11.20
C ARG A 90 19.63 -22.71 10.23
N ASP A 91 19.06 -23.33 9.21
CA ASP A 91 18.05 -22.70 8.40
C ASP A 91 16.77 -22.52 9.21
N GLY A 92 16.19 -21.32 9.14
CA GLY A 92 14.93 -20.99 9.78
C GLY A 92 13.91 -20.51 8.75
N GLN A 93 12.65 -20.88 8.94
CA GLN A 93 11.54 -20.32 8.17
C GLN A 93 10.54 -19.67 9.12
N CYS A 94 10.14 -18.45 8.80
CA CYS A 94 9.07 -17.74 9.47
C CYS A 94 7.98 -17.40 8.45
N ILE A 95 6.71 -17.56 8.83
CA ILE A 95 5.56 -17.21 8.01
C ILE A 95 4.67 -16.28 8.83
N ALA A 96 4.49 -15.07 8.32
CA ALA A 96 3.52 -14.11 8.85
C ALA A 96 2.42 -13.89 7.81
N ARG A 97 1.18 -13.70 8.28
CA ARG A 97 0.05 -13.37 7.42
C ARG A 97 -0.69 -12.15 7.95
N THR A 98 -0.58 -11.05 7.24
CA THR A 98 -1.39 -9.86 7.46
C THR A 98 -2.64 -9.94 6.58
N ARG A 99 -3.81 -9.67 7.15
CA ARG A 99 -5.08 -9.56 6.40
C ARG A 99 -5.49 -8.11 6.34
N ILE A 100 -5.33 -7.47 5.18
CA ILE A 100 -5.79 -6.11 4.95
C ILE A 100 -7.24 -6.19 4.46
N GLY A 101 -8.18 -5.76 5.31
CA GLY A 101 -9.58 -5.62 4.91
C GLY A 101 -9.77 -4.39 4.02
N VAL A 102 -10.55 -4.53 2.94
CA VAL A 102 -10.96 -3.39 2.10
C VAL A 102 -12.44 -3.14 2.34
N GLU A 103 -12.76 -1.96 2.87
CA GLU A 103 -14.14 -1.48 2.90
C GLU A 103 -14.53 -0.97 1.51
N ARG A 104 -15.53 -1.60 0.87
CA ARG A 104 -16.13 -1.13 -0.37
C ARG A 104 -17.49 -0.52 -0.08
N LYS A 105 -17.70 0.72 -0.53
CA LYS A 105 -19.00 1.40 -0.42
C LYS A 105 -19.57 1.75 -1.78
N ALA A 106 -20.84 1.40 -1.96
CA ALA A 106 -21.69 1.88 -3.04
C ALA A 106 -22.90 2.57 -2.41
N PHE A 107 -23.25 3.75 -2.89
CA PHE A 107 -24.39 4.51 -2.40
C PHE A 107 -25.01 5.34 -3.52
N LEU A 108 -26.32 5.56 -3.44
CA LEU A 108 -27.03 6.49 -4.30
C LEU A 108 -27.04 7.87 -3.66
N TRP A 109 -26.35 8.83 -4.26
CA TRP A 109 -26.38 10.22 -3.79
C TRP A 109 -27.53 10.98 -4.46
N LYS A 110 -28.65 11.12 -3.75
CA LYS A 110 -29.74 12.00 -4.19
C LYS A 110 -29.37 13.46 -3.92
N ILE A 111 -29.28 14.26 -4.97
CA ILE A 111 -28.98 15.69 -4.88
C ILE A 111 -30.29 16.47 -5.08
N PRO A 112 -30.92 16.95 -4.00
CA PRO A 112 -32.15 17.71 -4.13
C PRO A 112 -31.89 19.01 -4.88
N ASN A 113 -32.85 19.43 -5.71
CA ASN A 113 -32.78 20.67 -6.48
C ASN A 113 -31.47 20.81 -7.28
N PHE A 114 -31.00 19.72 -7.89
CA PHE A 114 -29.77 19.73 -8.69
C PHE A 114 -29.75 20.85 -9.75
N SER A 115 -30.92 21.18 -10.33
CA SER A 115 -31.10 22.25 -11.31
C SER A 115 -30.77 23.65 -10.78
N THR A 116 -30.78 23.85 -9.46
CA THR A 116 -30.47 25.14 -8.81
C THR A 116 -29.02 25.24 -8.34
N LEU A 117 -28.16 24.28 -8.71
CA LEU A 117 -26.77 24.29 -8.31
C LEU A 117 -25.96 25.23 -9.23
N ASP A 118 -25.57 26.39 -8.68
CA ASP A 118 -24.82 27.41 -9.40
C ASP A 118 -23.34 27.06 -9.59
N PHE A 119 -22.73 27.61 -10.64
CA PHE A 119 -21.28 27.55 -10.83
C PHE A 119 -20.57 28.21 -9.64
N GLY A 120 -19.76 27.44 -8.93
CA GLY A 120 -19.03 27.90 -7.73
C GLY A 120 -19.62 27.45 -6.40
N ARG A 121 -20.81 26.84 -6.38
CA ARG A 121 -21.33 26.14 -5.19
C ARG A 121 -20.94 24.67 -5.22
N GLU A 122 -20.54 24.16 -4.06
CA GLU A 122 -20.12 22.78 -3.87
C GLU A 122 -21.03 22.08 -2.87
N ILE A 123 -21.40 20.84 -3.17
CA ILE A 123 -22.14 19.97 -2.27
C ILE A 123 -21.16 18.90 -1.79
N THR A 124 -21.11 18.68 -0.48
CA THR A 124 -20.22 17.69 0.12
C THR A 124 -21.02 16.50 0.65
N PHE A 125 -20.65 15.30 0.24
CA PHE A 125 -21.03 14.06 0.88
C PHE A 125 -19.89 13.54 1.74
N ARG A 126 -20.12 13.38 3.05
CA ARG A 126 -19.13 12.82 3.96
C ARG A 126 -19.23 11.30 3.98
N LEU A 127 -18.22 10.63 3.45
CA LEU A 127 -18.10 9.19 3.52
C LEU A 127 -17.54 8.80 4.90
N LYS A 128 -18.34 8.06 5.66
CA LYS A 128 -17.95 7.49 6.95
C LYS A 128 -17.45 6.06 6.77
N SER A 129 -16.65 5.56 7.70
CA SER A 129 -16.30 4.14 7.85
C SER A 129 -17.52 3.30 8.22
N THR A 130 -17.59 2.06 7.76
CA THR A 130 -18.58 1.08 8.23
C THR A 130 -18.26 0.57 9.62
N SER A 131 -16.97 0.52 9.98
CA SER A 131 -16.54 -0.11 11.21
C SER A 131 -16.76 0.76 12.45
N ASP A 132 -16.59 2.07 12.32
CA ASP A 132 -16.60 3.00 13.46
C ASP A 132 -17.30 4.34 13.17
N ASP A 133 -18.01 4.45 12.04
CA ASP A 133 -18.71 5.65 11.59
C ASP A 133 -17.85 6.93 11.51
N LYS A 134 -16.52 6.82 11.59
CA LYS A 134 -15.63 7.98 11.49
C LYS A 134 -15.53 8.45 10.04
N PRO A 135 -15.44 9.77 9.78
CA PRO A 135 -15.20 10.27 8.44
C PRO A 135 -13.87 9.73 7.86
N ILE A 136 -13.93 9.13 6.68
CA ILE A 136 -12.75 8.65 5.93
C ILE A 136 -12.41 9.66 4.84
N MET A 137 -13.40 10.12 4.10
CA MET A 137 -13.23 11.09 3.02
C MET A 137 -14.49 11.90 2.78
N SER A 138 -14.37 12.98 2.04
CA SER A 138 -15.48 13.77 1.53
C SER A 138 -15.49 13.71 0.01
N LEU A 139 -16.68 13.56 -0.57
CA LEU A 139 -16.92 13.69 -2.00
C LEU A 139 -17.57 15.04 -2.24
N ASN A 140 -16.90 15.86 -3.02
CA ASN A 140 -17.25 17.24 -3.24
C ASN A 140 -17.70 17.39 -4.68
N LEU A 141 -18.98 17.66 -4.88
CA LEU A 141 -19.60 17.81 -6.19
C LEU A 141 -19.85 19.28 -6.49
N PHE A 142 -19.40 19.74 -7.65
CA PHE A 142 -19.66 21.10 -8.11
C PHE A 142 -19.78 21.15 -9.64
N PRO A 143 -20.67 21.99 -10.19
CA PRO A 143 -20.77 22.23 -11.61
C PRO A 143 -19.67 23.19 -12.05
N ARG A 144 -19.10 22.94 -13.23
CA ARG A 144 -18.08 23.79 -13.86
C ARG A 144 -18.46 24.04 -15.33
N LYS A 145 -18.08 25.21 -15.85
CA LYS A 145 -18.14 25.51 -17.28
C LYS A 145 -16.72 25.59 -17.83
N ILE A 146 -16.38 24.70 -18.77
CA ILE A 146 -15.07 24.66 -19.43
C ILE A 146 -15.32 24.92 -20.91
N GLN A 147 -14.83 26.04 -21.44
CA GLN A 147 -14.95 26.39 -22.87
C GLN A 147 -16.39 26.30 -23.42
N GLY A 148 -17.39 26.65 -22.62
CA GLY A 148 -18.81 26.56 -23.01
C GLY A 148 -19.51 25.27 -22.58
N ILE A 149 -18.78 24.20 -22.30
CA ILE A 149 -19.31 22.89 -21.91
C ILE A 149 -19.59 22.85 -20.40
N LYS A 150 -20.82 22.45 -20.02
CA LYS A 150 -21.20 22.24 -18.62
C LYS A 150 -20.76 20.84 -18.19
N THR A 151 -19.93 20.75 -17.15
CA THR A 151 -19.41 19.51 -16.59
C THR A 151 -19.73 19.43 -15.10
N ILE A 152 -19.92 18.22 -14.60
CA ILE A 152 -20.03 17.95 -13.16
C ILE A 152 -18.67 17.41 -12.72
N CYS A 153 -18.05 18.06 -11.75
CA CYS A 153 -16.81 17.58 -11.15
C CYS A 153 -17.10 16.93 -9.81
N ILE A 154 -16.51 15.77 -9.55
CA ILE A 154 -16.49 15.13 -8.25
C ILE A 154 -15.04 15.09 -7.78
N LYS A 155 -14.76 15.81 -6.70
CA LYS A 155 -13.45 15.83 -6.04
C LYS A 155 -13.49 14.92 -4.82
N PHE A 156 -12.49 14.06 -4.71
CA PHE A 156 -12.26 13.22 -3.54
C PHE A 156 -11.31 13.95 -2.60
N VAL A 157 -11.72 14.16 -1.36
CA VAL A 157 -10.92 14.86 -0.34
C VAL A 157 -10.73 13.92 0.85
N PRO A 158 -9.51 13.41 1.11
CA PRO A 158 -9.27 12.56 2.27
C PRO A 158 -9.48 13.35 3.57
N SER A 159 -10.07 12.70 4.58
CA SER A 159 -10.16 13.25 5.92
C SER A 159 -8.81 13.00 6.57
N ASN A 160 -7.87 13.96 6.47
CA ASN A 160 -6.49 13.84 6.95
C ASN A 160 -6.33 12.89 8.14
N LYS A 161 -5.68 11.75 7.89
CA LYS A 161 -4.90 11.03 8.87
C LYS A 161 -3.54 10.88 8.24
N ASN A 162 -2.48 11.25 8.96
CA ASN A 162 -1.13 10.83 8.61
C ASN A 162 -1.20 9.34 8.33
N ILE A 163 -1.10 8.97 7.05
CA ILE A 163 -0.94 7.58 6.66
C ILE A 163 0.54 7.34 6.91
N VAL A 164 0.81 6.76 8.08
CA VAL A 164 2.11 6.18 8.45
C VAL A 164 2.49 5.15 7.42
#